data_AF-A0A7S2XPI9-F1
#
_entry.id   AF-A0A7S2XPI9-F1
#
_cell.length_a   1.000
_cell.length_b   1.000
_cell.length_c   1.000
_cell.angle_alpha   90.00
_cell.angle_beta   90.00
_cell.angle_gamma   90.00
#
_symmetry.space_group_name_H-M   'P 1'
#
loop_
_entity.id
_entity.type
_entity.pdbx_description
1 polymer ?
#
loop_
_entity_poly.entity_id
_entity_poly.type
_entity_poly.pdbx_seq_one_letter_code
_entity_poly.pdbx_strand_id
1 'polypeptide(L)'
;MGKKSKKGVTRTGSQHNRKGGSSKNLGGSARKLSTGSTRNISSTTVEVPVIVEENAVPSPVKENGLTKSTLPAGLEASLSMLTVAQQELAKKLCAPPLNQSHLFEAWSGVAADEKVTEKKALMEQLERVDASYPNGGLAAYIANARDLLDKSKRGVNPLEGWNPSVPTGQAFSIGTSEYDAVESIGLKSVGTCGFVLVAGGLGERLGYGGIKIGLPTELATETLYVQYYIETILAIQSKYAPKGLKLPLCIMTSGDTNAGTVKLLEDHDYFGMDKAQVTIVIQGDGVPALTDNDASIALDPSNAFKMSTKPHGHGDIHALLYSQKVAKTWLQNGIQWAVFFQDTNGLCFHTLPLALGVSSKLGLIMNSMAVPRKAKQAVGGIVKLEHVETKEEKTINVEYNQLDPLLRSAGYPDGDVNDPATGLSPYPGNINQLIFKLEPYVQVLERTEGAMPEFVNPKYKDDTKTVFKKPTRLECMMQDFPTVLKGDEAKKAGFTSIGA
;
A
#
# COMPACT_ATOMS: atom_id res chain seq x y z
N MET A 1 -10.83 -49.46 -38.81
CA MET A 1 -9.91 -50.31 -39.61
C MET A 1 -8.51 -49.70 -39.54
N GLY A 2 -7.46 -50.51 -39.35
CA GLY A 2 -6.06 -50.04 -39.26
C GLY A 2 -5.33 -50.45 -37.98
N LYS A 3 -4.80 -51.68 -37.95
CA LYS A 3 -4.03 -52.32 -36.88
C LYS A 3 -2.51 -52.12 -37.08
N LYS A 4 -1.75 -52.39 -36.00
CA LYS A 4 -0.31 -52.80 -35.86
C LYS A 4 0.71 -51.64 -35.76
N SER A 5 1.77 -51.69 -34.94
CA SER A 5 2.33 -52.76 -34.08
C SER A 5 3.29 -52.20 -33.01
N LYS A 6 3.33 -52.88 -31.86
CA LYS A 6 4.40 -52.86 -30.85
C LYS A 6 5.76 -53.29 -31.43
N LYS A 7 6.86 -52.70 -30.93
CA LYS A 7 8.13 -53.41 -30.65
C LYS A 7 8.75 -52.81 -29.38
N GLY A 8 9.04 -53.68 -28.42
CA GLY A 8 9.83 -53.36 -27.24
C GLY A 8 11.32 -53.64 -27.46
N VAL A 9 12.15 -53.05 -26.61
CA VAL A 9 13.53 -53.49 -26.36
C VAL A 9 13.75 -53.47 -24.85
N THR A 10 14.27 -54.58 -24.35
CA THR A 10 14.61 -54.88 -22.95
C THR A 10 16.10 -54.66 -22.67
N ARG A 11 16.35 -54.25 -21.41
CA ARG A 11 17.50 -54.54 -20.52
C ARG A 11 18.91 -54.09 -20.93
N THR A 12 19.53 -53.35 -20.01
CA THR A 12 20.70 -53.83 -19.23
C THR A 12 20.77 -53.12 -17.89
N GLY A 13 20.92 -53.89 -16.81
CA GLY A 13 21.27 -53.38 -15.49
C GLY A 13 22.79 -53.33 -15.28
N SER A 14 23.22 -52.54 -14.30
CA SER A 14 24.51 -52.73 -13.63
C SER A 14 24.36 -52.32 -12.17
N GLN A 15 24.41 -53.33 -11.30
CA GLN A 15 24.76 -53.20 -9.90
C GLN A 15 26.27 -52.99 -9.82
N HIS A 16 26.75 -52.08 -8.96
CA HIS A 16 28.05 -52.27 -8.30
C HIS A 16 28.10 -51.64 -6.89
N ASN A 17 28.12 -52.56 -5.93
CA ASN A 17 28.92 -52.65 -4.71
C ASN A 17 28.98 -51.56 -3.61
N ARG A 18 28.68 -52.10 -2.41
CA ARG A 18 28.97 -51.66 -1.05
C ARG A 18 30.47 -51.51 -0.75
N LYS A 19 30.81 -50.54 0.09
CA LYS A 19 31.74 -50.60 1.25
C LYS A 19 31.26 -49.48 2.21
N GLY A 20 31.07 -49.62 3.52
CA GLY A 20 31.64 -50.54 4.50
C GLY A 20 32.62 -49.80 5.42
N GLY A 21 32.20 -49.46 6.65
CA GLY A 21 33.07 -49.05 7.77
C GLY A 21 32.87 -47.59 8.22
N SER A 22 33.00 -47.22 9.49
CA SER A 22 33.06 -47.95 10.76
C SER A 22 32.86 -46.91 11.86
N SER A 23 32.27 -47.34 12.97
CA SER A 23 32.26 -46.72 14.29
C SER A 23 33.58 -46.05 14.69
N LYS A 24 33.48 -44.88 15.36
CA LYS A 24 34.27 -44.56 16.57
C LYS A 24 33.64 -43.39 17.35
N ASN A 25 33.06 -43.73 18.50
CA ASN A 25 32.99 -42.87 19.69
C ASN A 25 34.41 -42.48 20.13
N LEU A 26 34.57 -41.30 20.75
CA LEU A 26 35.48 -41.06 21.89
C LEU A 26 35.34 -39.63 22.46
N GLY A 27 35.08 -39.56 23.77
CA GLY A 27 35.43 -38.48 24.73
C GLY A 27 34.76 -37.11 24.54
N GLY A 28 34.07 -36.50 25.50
CA GLY A 28 34.15 -36.60 26.96
C GLY A 28 35.05 -35.50 27.53
N SER A 29 34.46 -34.37 27.94
CA SER A 29 34.94 -33.60 29.10
C SER A 29 33.88 -32.63 29.59
N ALA A 30 33.10 -33.09 30.58
CA ALA A 30 32.41 -32.23 31.52
C ALA A 30 33.43 -31.82 32.60
N ARG A 31 33.53 -30.52 32.92
CA ARG A 31 34.13 -30.07 34.17
C ARG A 31 33.06 -29.54 35.11
N LYS A 32 33.10 -30.13 36.30
CA LYS A 32 32.23 -29.95 37.45
C LYS A 32 32.35 -28.56 38.06
N LEU A 33 31.19 -28.12 38.56
CA LEU A 33 30.94 -27.34 39.77
C LEU A 33 32.03 -27.48 40.87
N SER A 34 32.33 -26.36 41.52
CA SER A 34 32.69 -26.34 42.95
C SER A 34 31.78 -25.39 43.71
N THR A 35 31.15 -25.97 44.72
CA THR A 35 30.28 -25.42 45.77
C THR A 35 31.07 -24.71 46.87
N GLY A 36 30.43 -23.76 47.57
CA GLY A 36 30.85 -23.25 48.90
C GLY A 36 30.13 -21.93 49.20
N SER A 37 28.89 -21.97 49.70
CA SER A 37 28.49 -22.02 51.13
C SER A 37 28.39 -20.64 51.81
N THR A 38 27.15 -20.17 51.90
CA THR A 38 26.48 -19.33 52.91
C THR A 38 27.25 -18.90 54.16
N ARG A 39 27.09 -17.61 54.54
CA ARG A 39 26.82 -17.16 55.91
C ARG A 39 26.05 -15.82 55.92
N ASN A 40 24.90 -15.83 56.60
CA ASN A 40 24.11 -14.68 57.03
C ASN A 40 24.89 -13.80 58.01
N ILE A 41 24.80 -12.47 57.90
CA ILE A 41 24.83 -11.56 59.06
C ILE A 41 23.81 -10.43 58.84
N SER A 42 23.11 -10.16 59.94
CA SER A 42 21.99 -9.29 60.23
C SER A 42 22.20 -7.80 59.96
N SER A 43 21.05 -7.14 59.80
CA SER A 43 20.75 -5.71 59.72
C SER A 43 21.36 -4.84 60.83
N THR A 44 21.82 -3.65 60.43
CA THR A 44 21.82 -2.44 61.26
C THR A 44 21.56 -1.23 60.37
N THR A 45 20.42 -0.58 60.62
CA THR A 45 19.97 0.69 60.06
C THR A 45 20.87 1.84 60.53
N VAL A 46 21.30 2.68 59.59
CA VAL A 46 21.83 4.02 59.86
C VAL A 46 21.06 4.99 58.97
N GLU A 47 20.21 5.80 59.60
CA GLU A 47 19.54 6.96 59.02
C GLU A 47 20.52 8.11 58.88
N VAL A 48 20.57 8.74 57.70
CA VAL A 48 21.16 10.07 57.48
C VAL A 48 20.24 10.81 56.47
N PRO A 49 19.90 12.09 56.71
CA PRO A 49 18.61 12.67 56.33
C PRO A 49 18.55 13.15 54.88
N VAL A 50 17.38 12.99 54.28
CA VAL A 50 17.03 13.61 52.99
C VAL A 50 16.77 15.09 53.24
N ILE A 51 17.66 15.93 52.71
CA ILE A 51 17.41 17.37 52.56
C ILE A 51 16.43 17.52 51.41
N VAL A 52 15.21 17.95 51.72
CA VAL A 52 14.18 18.32 50.77
C VAL A 52 14.43 19.80 50.42
N GLU A 53 15.06 20.06 49.29
CA GLU A 53 15.01 21.40 48.69
C GLU A 53 13.67 21.54 47.96
N GLU A 54 12.78 22.35 48.55
CA GLU A 54 11.61 22.92 47.91
C GLU A 54 12.06 23.75 46.69
N ASN A 55 12.03 23.15 45.51
CA ASN A 55 12.06 23.93 44.28
C ASN A 55 10.65 24.45 44.00
N ALA A 56 10.54 25.77 44.13
CA ALA A 56 9.34 26.59 44.03
C ALA A 56 8.47 26.22 42.82
N VAL A 57 7.17 26.12 43.11
CA VAL A 57 6.08 26.15 42.14
C VAL A 57 6.25 27.42 41.28
N PRO A 58 6.35 27.34 39.95
CA PRO A 58 6.22 28.53 39.12
C PRO A 58 4.81 29.07 39.33
N SER A 59 4.73 30.30 39.84
CA SER A 59 3.48 31.07 39.85
C SER A 59 2.87 31.07 38.44
N PRO A 60 1.53 31.08 38.31
CA PRO A 60 0.89 31.05 37.00
C PRO A 60 1.40 32.24 36.20
N VAL A 61 2.10 31.93 35.11
CA VAL A 61 2.37 32.89 34.05
C VAL A 61 1.01 33.43 33.65
N LYS A 62 0.80 34.73 33.86
CA LYS A 62 -0.38 35.44 33.36
C LYS A 62 -0.58 35.02 31.90
N GLU A 63 -1.76 34.52 31.58
CA GLU A 63 -2.24 34.33 30.22
C GLU A 63 -2.15 35.69 29.50
N ASN A 64 -1.00 35.95 28.89
CA ASN A 64 -0.86 37.02 27.92
C ASN A 64 -1.47 36.51 26.62
N GLY A 65 -2.77 36.79 26.47
CA GLY A 65 -3.48 36.87 25.20
C GLY A 65 -3.36 35.65 24.30
N LEU A 66 -4.21 34.64 24.55
CA LEU A 66 -4.74 33.86 23.42
C LEU A 66 -5.44 34.87 22.50
N THR A 67 -4.87 35.12 21.33
CA THR A 67 -5.61 35.72 20.23
C THR A 67 -6.83 34.85 19.99
N LYS A 68 -8.02 35.30 20.40
CA LYS A 68 -9.28 34.71 19.95
C LYS A 68 -9.22 34.75 18.42
N SER A 69 -9.04 33.61 17.79
CA SER A 69 -9.32 33.45 16.37
C SER A 69 -10.79 33.78 16.18
N THR A 70 -11.08 35.03 15.82
CA THR A 70 -12.44 35.46 15.45
C THR A 70 -12.83 34.69 14.20
N LEU A 71 -13.91 33.93 14.29
CA LEU A 71 -14.48 33.25 13.12
C LEU A 71 -14.79 34.28 12.03
N PRO A 72 -14.71 33.91 10.75
CA PRO A 72 -15.23 34.76 9.68
C PRO A 72 -16.67 35.18 9.98
N ALA A 73 -16.98 36.48 9.85
CA ALA A 73 -18.30 37.02 10.23
C ALA A 73 -19.47 36.31 9.53
N GLY A 74 -19.27 35.89 8.27
CA GLY A 74 -20.23 35.10 7.52
C GLY A 74 -20.47 33.71 8.09
N LEU A 75 -19.42 33.05 8.59
CA LEU A 75 -19.55 31.77 9.29
C LEU A 75 -20.29 31.96 10.61
N GLU A 76 -19.92 32.97 11.41
CA GLU A 76 -20.55 33.26 12.70
C GLU A 76 -22.06 33.51 12.56
N ALA A 77 -22.46 34.33 11.59
CA ALA A 77 -23.87 34.58 11.27
C ALA A 77 -24.62 33.33 10.76
N SER A 78 -23.90 32.32 10.24
CA SER A 78 -24.46 31.10 9.68
C SER A 78 -24.41 29.90 10.65
N LEU A 79 -23.88 30.04 11.86
CA LEU A 79 -23.75 28.88 12.78
C LEU A 79 -25.09 28.23 13.11
N SER A 80 -26.16 29.02 13.23
CA SER A 80 -27.50 28.53 13.58
C SER A 80 -28.13 27.60 12.54
N MET A 81 -27.69 27.63 11.28
CA MET A 81 -28.16 26.72 10.24
C MET A 81 -27.39 25.37 10.20
N LEU A 82 -26.30 25.27 10.96
CA LEU A 82 -25.43 24.11 11.02
C LEU A 82 -25.76 23.22 12.23
N THR A 83 -25.51 21.92 12.11
CA THR A 83 -25.59 21.00 13.27
C THR A 83 -24.51 21.34 14.29
N VAL A 84 -24.67 20.88 15.54
CA VAL A 84 -23.63 21.09 16.58
C VAL A 84 -22.28 20.51 16.14
N ALA A 85 -22.28 19.33 15.51
CA ALA A 85 -21.05 18.72 15.00
C ALA A 85 -20.38 19.57 13.90
N GLN A 86 -21.18 20.10 12.96
CA GLN A 86 -20.70 21.00 11.91
C GLN A 86 -20.12 22.30 12.49
N GLN A 87 -20.78 22.88 13.50
CA GLN A 87 -20.27 24.09 14.17
C GLN A 87 -18.91 23.83 14.82
N GLU A 88 -18.76 22.70 15.51
CA GLU A 88 -17.49 22.34 16.15
C GLU A 88 -16.39 22.05 15.13
N LEU A 89 -16.71 21.36 14.02
CA LEU A 89 -15.76 21.13 12.92
C LEU A 89 -15.31 22.46 12.30
N ALA A 90 -16.24 23.37 11.98
CA ALA A 90 -15.91 24.66 11.39
C ALA A 90 -15.04 25.53 12.33
N LYS A 91 -15.38 25.57 13.63
CA LYS A 91 -14.57 26.26 14.64
C LYS A 91 -13.16 25.67 14.75
N LYS A 92 -13.06 24.34 14.76
CA LYS A 92 -11.78 23.61 14.83
C LYS A 92 -10.92 23.93 13.60
N LEU A 93 -11.51 23.95 12.40
CA LEU A 93 -10.81 24.29 11.16
C LEU A 93 -10.28 25.72 11.15
N CYS A 94 -11.06 26.69 11.65
CA CYS A 94 -10.65 28.10 11.73
C CYS A 94 -9.53 28.33 12.77
N ALA A 95 -9.58 27.63 13.90
CA ALA A 95 -8.66 27.85 15.01
C ALA A 95 -7.21 27.39 14.71
N PRO A 96 -6.19 28.01 15.36
CA PRO A 96 -4.84 27.46 15.36
C PRO A 96 -4.81 26.04 15.97
N PRO A 97 -3.97 25.13 15.44
CA PRO A 97 -3.01 25.38 14.37
C PRO A 97 -3.60 25.26 12.95
N LEU A 98 -4.87 24.86 12.76
CA LEU A 98 -5.39 24.50 11.43
C LEU A 98 -5.49 25.72 10.48
N ASN A 99 -5.94 26.87 10.99
CA ASN A 99 -5.95 28.16 10.28
C ASN A 99 -6.66 28.13 8.90
N GLN A 100 -7.77 27.40 8.78
CA GLN A 100 -8.53 27.23 7.53
C GLN A 100 -9.74 28.18 7.41
N SER A 101 -9.64 29.37 8.00
CA SER A 101 -10.74 30.36 7.98
C SER A 101 -11.11 30.81 6.57
N HIS A 102 -10.18 30.74 5.62
CA HIS A 102 -10.39 31.12 4.22
C HIS A 102 -11.47 30.28 3.52
N LEU A 103 -11.76 29.07 4.01
CA LEU A 103 -12.85 28.23 3.51
C LEU A 103 -14.23 28.88 3.63
N PHE A 104 -14.37 29.85 4.54
CA PHE A 104 -15.63 30.50 4.86
C PHE A 104 -15.65 32.01 4.54
N GLU A 105 -14.60 32.55 3.92
CA GLU A 105 -14.50 33.98 3.60
C GLU A 105 -15.57 34.46 2.62
N ALA A 106 -16.02 33.58 1.71
CA ALA A 106 -17.07 33.88 0.75
C ALA A 106 -18.49 33.86 1.35
N TRP A 107 -18.64 33.50 2.64
CA TRP A 107 -19.95 33.41 3.27
C TRP A 107 -20.46 34.81 3.60
N SER A 108 -21.68 35.13 3.16
CA SER A 108 -22.33 36.39 3.54
C SER A 108 -22.82 36.33 4.99
N GLY A 109 -22.85 37.48 5.67
CA GLY A 109 -23.39 37.64 7.04
C GLY A 109 -24.86 38.09 7.09
N VAL A 110 -25.58 38.06 5.97
CA VAL A 110 -26.94 38.60 5.87
C VAL A 110 -27.95 37.45 6.00
N ALA A 111 -28.96 37.61 6.87
CA ALA A 111 -29.93 36.56 7.23
C ALA A 111 -30.81 36.04 6.07
N ALA A 112 -30.82 36.71 4.91
CA ALA A 112 -31.48 36.28 3.69
C ALA A 112 -30.45 35.70 2.70
N ASP A 113 -29.65 34.74 3.16
CA ASP A 113 -28.56 34.20 2.35
C ASP A 113 -29.12 33.24 1.29
N GLU A 114 -29.08 33.66 0.02
CA GLU A 114 -29.49 32.84 -1.13
C GLU A 114 -28.61 31.58 -1.31
N LYS A 115 -27.54 31.41 -0.52
CA LYS A 115 -26.55 30.32 -0.61
C LYS A 115 -26.58 29.32 0.56
N VAL A 116 -27.68 29.26 1.33
CA VAL A 116 -27.83 28.28 2.43
C VAL A 116 -27.57 26.85 1.97
N THR A 117 -28.10 26.46 0.80
CA THR A 117 -27.92 25.11 0.25
C THR A 117 -26.45 24.81 -0.03
N GLU A 118 -25.74 25.74 -0.67
CA GLU A 118 -24.33 25.61 -1.00
C GLU A 118 -23.44 25.59 0.25
N LYS A 119 -23.72 26.43 1.24
CA LYS A 119 -23.01 26.42 2.53
C LYS A 119 -23.18 25.09 3.27
N LYS A 120 -24.39 24.53 3.28
CA LYS A 120 -24.65 23.20 3.84
C LYS A 120 -23.91 22.11 3.07
N ALA A 121 -23.91 22.17 1.74
CA ALA A 121 -23.17 21.21 0.91
C ALA A 121 -21.65 21.23 1.19
N LEU A 122 -21.05 22.41 1.41
CA LEU A 122 -19.65 22.52 1.83
C LEU A 122 -19.42 21.82 3.17
N MET A 123 -20.27 22.08 4.16
CA MET A 123 -20.13 21.47 5.49
C MET A 123 -20.31 19.96 5.47
N GLU A 124 -21.29 19.46 4.73
CA GLU A 124 -21.48 18.01 4.53
C GLU A 124 -20.26 17.39 3.85
N GLN A 125 -19.65 18.08 2.87
CA GLN A 125 -18.42 17.62 2.24
C GLN A 125 -17.25 17.57 3.24
N LEU A 126 -17.07 18.62 4.05
CA LEU A 126 -16.03 18.68 5.08
C LEU A 126 -16.20 17.56 6.12
N GLU A 127 -17.44 17.30 6.57
CA GLU A 127 -17.73 16.20 7.50
C GLU A 127 -17.43 14.83 6.91
N ARG A 128 -17.81 14.58 5.65
CA ARG A 128 -17.50 13.30 4.99
C ARG A 128 -15.99 13.08 4.90
N VAL A 129 -15.24 14.11 4.51
CA VAL A 129 -13.78 13.99 4.39
C VAL A 129 -13.12 13.84 5.76
N ASP A 130 -13.55 14.61 6.77
CA ASP A 130 -13.08 14.49 8.15
C ASP A 130 -13.32 13.09 8.73
N ALA A 131 -14.49 12.49 8.46
CA ALA A 131 -14.80 11.13 8.89
C ALA A 131 -14.01 10.05 8.12
N SER A 132 -13.62 10.32 6.87
CA SER A 132 -12.95 9.34 6.00
C SER A 132 -11.44 9.24 6.23
N TYR A 133 -10.80 10.29 6.73
CA TYR A 133 -9.35 10.31 6.91
C TYR A 133 -8.96 9.74 8.29
N PRO A 134 -8.10 8.71 8.36
CA PRO A 134 -7.84 7.99 9.60
C PRO A 134 -7.14 8.88 10.64
N ASN A 135 -7.21 8.48 11.91
CA ASN A 135 -6.42 9.04 13.01
C ASN A 135 -6.58 10.57 13.24
N GLY A 136 -7.78 11.12 13.03
CA GLY A 136 -8.12 12.49 13.44
C GLY A 136 -8.61 13.42 12.34
N GLY A 137 -9.03 12.88 11.19
CA GLY A 137 -9.74 13.60 10.15
C GLY A 137 -8.92 14.68 9.48
N LEU A 138 -9.57 15.79 9.10
CA LEU A 138 -8.95 16.92 8.42
C LEU A 138 -7.81 17.53 9.25
N ALA A 139 -7.91 17.48 10.58
CA ALA A 139 -6.84 17.98 11.44
C ALA A 139 -5.55 17.15 11.30
N ALA A 140 -5.69 15.82 11.28
CA ALA A 140 -4.57 14.91 11.05
C ALA A 140 -4.03 15.05 9.63
N TYR A 141 -4.90 15.18 8.63
CA TYR A 141 -4.51 15.42 7.24
C TYR A 141 -3.68 16.68 7.07
N ILE A 142 -4.13 17.82 7.62
CA ILE A 142 -3.42 19.10 7.54
C ILE A 142 -2.07 19.02 8.25
N ALA A 143 -2.02 18.39 9.43
CA ALA A 143 -0.78 18.22 10.17
C ALA A 143 0.24 17.37 9.39
N ASN A 144 -0.18 16.22 8.87
CA ASN A 144 0.66 15.35 8.04
C ASN A 144 1.12 16.07 6.76
N ALA A 145 0.20 16.80 6.12
CA ALA A 145 0.50 17.55 4.91
C ALA A 145 1.57 18.62 5.15
N ARG A 146 1.51 19.36 6.25
CA ARG A 146 2.54 20.35 6.59
C ARG A 146 3.91 19.72 6.81
N ASP A 147 3.97 18.61 7.52
CA ASP A 147 5.22 17.87 7.74
C ASP A 147 5.82 17.37 6.41
N LEU A 148 5.01 16.74 5.56
CA LEU A 148 5.46 16.23 4.26
C LEU A 148 5.85 17.36 3.29
N LEU A 149 5.10 18.47 3.28
CA LEU A 149 5.40 19.65 2.47
C LEU A 149 6.69 20.33 2.91
N ASP A 150 6.93 20.47 4.22
CA ASP A 150 8.17 21.01 4.76
C ASP A 150 9.38 20.12 4.41
N LYS A 151 9.26 18.80 4.59
CA LYS A 151 10.28 17.83 4.17
C LYS A 151 10.59 17.93 2.68
N SER A 152 9.56 17.98 1.83
CA SER A 152 9.69 18.17 0.38
C SER A 152 10.37 19.50 0.02
N LYS A 153 10.00 20.59 0.70
CA LYS A 153 10.58 21.92 0.51
C LYS A 153 12.07 21.91 0.84
N ARG A 154 12.45 21.36 2.00
CA ARG A 154 13.84 21.20 2.43
C ARG A 154 14.64 20.17 1.62
N GLY A 155 13.97 19.38 0.77
CA GLY A 155 14.62 18.35 -0.03
C GLY A 155 15.10 17.17 0.81
N VAL A 156 14.44 16.90 1.93
CA VAL A 156 14.74 15.74 2.79
C VAL A 156 14.53 14.48 1.96
N ASN A 157 15.57 13.65 1.85
CA ASN A 157 15.45 12.35 1.19
C ASN A 157 14.83 11.35 2.18
N PRO A 158 13.63 10.81 1.94
CA PRO A 158 12.99 9.86 2.86
C PRO A 158 13.77 8.54 3.00
N LEU A 159 14.73 8.29 2.10
CA LEU A 159 15.59 7.10 2.10
C LEU A 159 17.03 7.42 2.52
N GLU A 160 17.28 8.61 3.07
CA GLU A 160 18.55 8.92 3.74
C GLU A 160 18.78 7.95 4.92
N GLY A 161 20.02 7.48 5.10
CA GLY A 161 20.35 6.50 6.13
C GLY A 161 19.99 5.05 5.78
N TRP A 162 19.46 4.78 4.58
CA TRP A 162 19.18 3.41 4.13
C TRP A 162 20.23 2.91 3.13
N ASN A 163 20.78 1.73 3.38
CA ASN A 163 21.69 1.05 2.47
C ASN A 163 20.90 0.09 1.53
N PRO A 164 20.93 0.29 0.21
CA PRO A 164 20.24 -0.56 -0.74
C PRO A 164 21.04 -1.82 -1.09
N SER A 165 20.32 -2.91 -1.29
CA SER A 165 20.82 -4.19 -1.77
C SER A 165 19.76 -4.91 -2.61
N VAL A 166 20.19 -5.86 -3.44
CA VAL A 166 19.26 -6.69 -4.21
C VAL A 166 18.44 -7.54 -3.22
N PRO A 167 17.10 -7.51 -3.29
CA PRO A 167 16.26 -8.19 -2.32
C PRO A 167 16.31 -9.71 -2.46
N THR A 168 15.79 -10.41 -1.44
CA THR A 168 15.50 -11.83 -1.54
C THR A 168 14.32 -12.04 -2.50
N GLY A 169 14.55 -12.81 -3.55
CA GLY A 169 13.55 -13.20 -4.52
C GLY A 169 14.11 -14.24 -5.48
N GLN A 170 13.29 -14.67 -6.43
CA GLN A 170 13.70 -15.66 -7.43
C GLN A 170 13.35 -15.16 -8.83
N ALA A 171 14.33 -15.23 -9.73
CA ALA A 171 14.18 -14.94 -11.14
C ALA A 171 14.14 -16.26 -11.91
N PHE A 172 13.16 -16.41 -12.81
CA PHE A 172 12.95 -17.65 -13.55
C PHE A 172 12.95 -17.42 -15.05
N SER A 173 13.51 -18.35 -15.81
CA SER A 173 13.27 -18.47 -17.24
C SER A 173 12.10 -19.41 -17.50
N ILE A 174 11.19 -19.00 -18.38
CA ILE A 174 10.02 -19.78 -18.78
C ILE A 174 10.47 -21.11 -19.38
N GLY A 175 9.78 -22.20 -19.05
CA GLY A 175 10.04 -23.54 -19.61
C GLY A 175 11.25 -24.27 -19.01
N THR A 176 11.81 -23.78 -17.89
CA THR A 176 12.84 -24.51 -17.15
C THR A 176 12.24 -25.48 -16.13
N SER A 177 12.95 -26.56 -15.80
CA SER A 177 12.49 -27.50 -14.77
C SER A 177 12.34 -26.87 -13.39
N GLU A 178 13.10 -25.80 -13.11
CA GLU A 178 12.97 -25.04 -11.87
C GLU A 178 11.66 -24.25 -11.85
N TYR A 179 11.31 -23.59 -12.96
CA TYR A 179 10.02 -22.94 -13.16
C TYR A 179 8.88 -23.94 -12.90
N ASP A 180 8.89 -25.08 -13.60
CA ASP A 180 7.82 -26.09 -13.50
C ASP A 180 7.68 -26.63 -12.06
N ALA A 181 8.80 -26.84 -11.37
CA ALA A 181 8.82 -27.34 -10.01
C ALA A 181 8.22 -26.33 -9.02
N VAL A 182 8.54 -25.04 -9.15
CA VAL A 182 8.00 -23.98 -8.27
C VAL A 182 6.54 -23.68 -8.62
N GLU A 183 6.20 -23.66 -9.89
CA GLU A 183 4.82 -23.53 -10.38
C GLU A 183 3.92 -24.64 -9.80
N SER A 184 4.40 -25.88 -9.81
CA SER A 184 3.69 -27.04 -9.22
C SER A 184 3.41 -26.89 -7.72
N ILE A 185 4.24 -26.13 -6.99
CA ILE A 185 3.98 -25.81 -5.58
C ILE A 185 2.80 -24.83 -5.50
N GLY A 186 2.83 -23.74 -6.26
CA GLY A 186 1.81 -22.71 -6.18
C GLY A 186 0.47 -23.09 -6.81
N LEU A 187 0.44 -24.04 -7.75
CA LEU A 187 -0.80 -24.65 -8.26
C LEU A 187 -1.66 -25.28 -7.16
N LYS A 188 -1.10 -25.61 -5.98
CA LYS A 188 -1.86 -26.09 -4.82
C LYS A 188 -2.64 -24.96 -4.12
N SER A 189 -2.27 -23.72 -4.37
CA SER A 189 -2.79 -22.52 -3.70
C SER A 189 -3.74 -21.69 -4.56
N VAL A 190 -3.67 -21.80 -5.91
CA VAL A 190 -4.48 -20.97 -6.83
C VAL A 190 -5.99 -21.09 -6.60
N GLY A 191 -6.45 -22.26 -6.13
CA GLY A 191 -7.86 -22.50 -5.79
C GLY A 191 -8.32 -21.87 -4.48
N THR A 192 -7.49 -21.05 -3.83
CA THR A 192 -7.81 -20.38 -2.55
C THR A 192 -7.42 -18.90 -2.59
N CYS A 193 -7.48 -18.29 -3.79
CA CYS A 193 -7.17 -16.88 -4.02
C CYS A 193 -8.43 -16.01 -4.04
N GLY A 194 -8.33 -14.83 -3.43
CA GLY A 194 -9.21 -13.69 -3.67
C GLY A 194 -8.49 -12.67 -4.54
N PHE A 195 -9.22 -12.01 -5.43
CA PHE A 195 -8.67 -11.18 -6.50
C PHE A 195 -9.06 -9.73 -6.28
N VAL A 196 -8.09 -8.80 -6.28
CA VAL A 196 -8.30 -7.37 -6.04
C VAL A 196 -7.88 -6.59 -7.29
N LEU A 197 -8.86 -6.07 -8.02
CA LEU A 197 -8.67 -5.25 -9.20
C LEU A 197 -8.72 -3.77 -8.84
N VAL A 198 -7.64 -3.03 -9.14
CA VAL A 198 -7.59 -1.57 -9.00
C VAL A 198 -7.98 -0.93 -10.33
N ALA A 199 -9.19 -0.38 -10.42
CA ALA A 199 -9.82 0.15 -11.64
C ALA A 199 -10.39 1.58 -11.46
N GLY A 200 -9.68 2.44 -10.72
CA GLY A 200 -10.11 3.81 -10.42
C GLY A 200 -9.86 4.84 -11.55
N GLY A 201 -9.15 4.47 -12.62
CA GLY A 201 -8.72 5.42 -13.66
C GLY A 201 -9.50 5.32 -14.98
N LEU A 202 -9.79 6.48 -15.57
CA LEU A 202 -10.27 6.58 -16.96
C LEU A 202 -9.12 6.41 -17.98
N GLY A 203 -9.50 6.11 -19.23
CA GLY A 203 -8.58 5.91 -20.34
C GLY A 203 -8.13 7.19 -21.06
N GLU A 204 -8.31 8.38 -20.49
CA GLU A 204 -8.17 9.66 -21.21
C GLU A 204 -6.80 9.85 -21.87
N ARG A 205 -5.72 9.46 -21.18
CA ARG A 205 -4.35 9.51 -21.73
C ARG A 205 -4.16 8.60 -22.95
N LEU A 206 -4.96 7.54 -23.07
CA LEU A 206 -5.00 6.63 -24.21
C LEU A 206 -5.88 7.16 -25.34
N GLY A 207 -6.57 8.29 -25.15
CA GLY A 207 -7.61 8.78 -26.07
C GLY A 207 -8.94 8.05 -25.92
N TYR A 208 -9.16 7.32 -24.81
CA TYR A 208 -10.38 6.56 -24.56
C TYR A 208 -11.18 7.16 -23.40
N GLY A 209 -12.39 7.66 -23.68
CA GLY A 209 -13.23 8.32 -22.66
C GLY A 209 -13.95 7.37 -21.69
N GLY A 210 -13.79 6.06 -21.86
CA GLY A 210 -14.43 5.05 -21.00
C GLY A 210 -13.55 4.56 -19.86
N ILE A 211 -14.12 3.64 -19.08
CA ILE A 211 -13.40 2.86 -18.07
C ILE A 211 -12.43 1.89 -18.73
N LYS A 212 -11.16 1.89 -18.34
CA LYS A 212 -10.13 1.09 -19.01
C LYS A 212 -10.40 -0.41 -19.02
N ILE A 213 -11.07 -0.94 -18.00
CA ILE A 213 -11.42 -2.36 -17.92
C ILE A 213 -12.45 -2.79 -18.99
N GLY A 214 -13.10 -1.82 -19.65
CA GLY A 214 -13.95 -2.02 -20.82
C GLY A 214 -13.22 -1.87 -22.16
N LEU A 215 -11.88 -1.77 -22.16
CA LEU A 215 -11.10 -1.91 -23.40
C LEU A 215 -11.02 -3.39 -23.79
N PRO A 216 -10.95 -3.71 -25.09
CA PRO A 216 -10.63 -5.04 -25.54
C PRO A 216 -9.16 -5.37 -25.26
N THR A 217 -8.90 -6.62 -24.88
CA THR A 217 -7.54 -7.16 -24.68
C THR A 217 -6.79 -7.33 -26.01
N GLU A 218 -7.53 -7.57 -27.09
CA GLU A 218 -7.06 -7.74 -28.46
C GLU A 218 -8.23 -7.54 -29.45
N LEU A 219 -7.96 -7.42 -30.75
CA LEU A 219 -8.96 -7.01 -31.75
C LEU A 219 -9.65 -8.16 -32.51
N ALA A 220 -9.21 -9.40 -32.33
CA ALA A 220 -9.77 -10.55 -33.04
C ALA A 220 -11.05 -11.06 -32.36
N THR A 221 -11.08 -11.15 -31.02
CA THR A 221 -12.28 -11.54 -30.27
C THR A 221 -12.95 -10.35 -29.57
N GLU A 222 -12.22 -9.24 -29.43
CA GLU A 222 -12.67 -8.03 -28.72
C GLU A 222 -13.06 -8.31 -27.26
N THR A 223 -12.53 -9.40 -26.67
CA THR A 223 -12.77 -9.76 -25.28
C THR A 223 -12.27 -8.63 -24.38
N LEU A 224 -13.18 -8.09 -23.56
CA LEU A 224 -12.88 -6.98 -22.66
C LEU A 224 -11.91 -7.40 -21.55
N TYR A 225 -11.11 -6.48 -21.01
CA TYR A 225 -10.22 -6.78 -19.88
C TYR A 225 -10.98 -7.36 -18.68
N VAL A 226 -12.09 -6.76 -18.27
CA VAL A 226 -12.91 -7.26 -17.15
C VAL A 226 -13.47 -8.65 -17.41
N GLN A 227 -13.91 -8.92 -18.64
CA GLN A 227 -14.40 -10.22 -19.07
C GLN A 227 -13.30 -11.26 -18.96
N TYR A 228 -12.13 -10.97 -19.56
CA TYR A 228 -10.98 -11.87 -19.55
C TYR A 228 -10.53 -12.21 -18.12
N TYR A 229 -10.51 -11.23 -17.21
CA TYR A 229 -10.19 -11.46 -15.81
C TYR A 229 -11.22 -12.37 -15.12
N ILE A 230 -12.50 -12.08 -15.28
CA ILE A 230 -13.58 -12.86 -14.67
C ILE A 230 -13.58 -14.31 -15.18
N GLU A 231 -13.50 -14.50 -16.49
CA GLU A 231 -13.48 -15.83 -17.10
C GLU A 231 -12.25 -16.63 -16.64
N THR A 232 -11.09 -15.98 -16.52
CA THR A 232 -9.89 -16.64 -15.98
C THR A 232 -10.06 -17.04 -14.51
N ILE A 233 -10.65 -16.19 -13.68
CA ILE A 233 -10.94 -16.50 -12.27
C ILE A 233 -11.92 -17.69 -12.18
N LEU A 234 -12.96 -17.72 -13.02
CA LEU A 234 -13.92 -18.82 -13.06
C LEU A 234 -13.28 -20.14 -13.54
N ALA A 235 -12.36 -20.08 -14.51
CA ALA A 235 -11.60 -21.23 -14.95
C ALA A 235 -10.69 -21.78 -13.82
N ILE A 236 -10.01 -20.90 -13.08
CA ILE A 236 -9.21 -21.28 -11.91
C ILE A 236 -10.13 -21.91 -10.84
N GLN A 237 -11.26 -21.27 -10.55
CA GLN A 237 -12.24 -21.77 -9.58
C GLN A 237 -12.71 -23.18 -9.95
N SER A 238 -13.16 -23.38 -11.20
CA SER A 238 -13.69 -24.67 -11.64
C SER A 238 -12.66 -25.79 -11.58
N LYS A 239 -11.38 -25.48 -11.80
CA LYS A 239 -10.33 -26.50 -11.92
C LYS A 239 -9.61 -26.79 -10.60
N TYR A 240 -9.45 -25.78 -9.74
CA TYR A 240 -8.55 -25.86 -8.59
C TYR A 240 -9.21 -25.54 -7.24
N ALA A 241 -10.37 -24.88 -7.21
CA ALA A 241 -10.99 -24.53 -5.93
C ALA A 241 -11.51 -25.78 -5.20
N PRO A 242 -11.36 -25.84 -3.86
CA PRO A 242 -12.07 -26.81 -3.03
C PRO A 242 -13.58 -26.81 -3.32
N LYS A 243 -14.21 -27.98 -3.24
CA LYS A 243 -15.65 -28.11 -3.51
C LYS A 243 -16.45 -27.14 -2.64
N GLY A 244 -17.26 -26.29 -3.28
CA GLY A 244 -18.11 -25.31 -2.63
C GLY A 244 -17.42 -23.98 -2.31
N LEU A 245 -16.10 -23.88 -2.46
CA LEU A 245 -15.40 -22.60 -2.31
C LEU A 245 -15.55 -21.77 -3.60
N LYS A 246 -15.95 -20.52 -3.44
CA LYS A 246 -16.04 -19.54 -4.52
C LYS A 246 -14.89 -18.55 -4.40
N LEU A 247 -14.20 -18.27 -5.50
CA LEU A 247 -13.09 -17.32 -5.56
C LEU A 247 -13.64 -15.89 -5.72
N PRO A 248 -13.44 -15.00 -4.73
CA PRO A 248 -14.03 -13.68 -4.78
C PRO A 248 -13.21 -12.69 -5.60
N LEU A 249 -13.89 -11.68 -6.17
CA LEU A 249 -13.31 -10.55 -6.87
C LEU A 249 -13.74 -9.25 -6.19
N CYS A 250 -12.77 -8.47 -5.72
CA CYS A 250 -12.97 -7.09 -5.29
C CYS A 250 -12.54 -6.14 -6.40
N ILE A 251 -13.37 -5.18 -6.78
CA ILE A 251 -13.05 -4.16 -7.78
C ILE A 251 -13.07 -2.79 -7.09
N MET A 252 -11.92 -2.12 -7.07
CA MET A 252 -11.83 -0.74 -6.61
C MET A 252 -12.11 0.22 -7.76
N THR A 253 -13.15 1.02 -7.62
CA THR A 253 -13.52 2.08 -8.57
C THR A 253 -13.29 3.46 -7.95
N SER A 254 -13.38 4.51 -8.76
CA SER A 254 -13.48 5.90 -8.29
C SER A 254 -14.89 6.43 -8.54
N GLY A 255 -15.17 7.68 -8.12
CA GLY A 255 -16.40 8.37 -8.49
C GLY A 255 -16.65 8.39 -10.01
N ASP A 256 -15.58 8.52 -10.80
CA ASP A 256 -15.65 8.58 -12.26
C ASP A 256 -15.85 7.21 -12.93
N THR A 257 -15.35 6.13 -12.31
CA THR A 257 -15.39 4.78 -12.92
C THR A 257 -16.49 3.88 -12.38
N ASN A 258 -17.09 4.20 -11.23
CA ASN A 258 -18.04 3.31 -10.55
C ASN A 258 -19.30 3.03 -11.40
N ALA A 259 -19.99 4.07 -11.85
CA ALA A 259 -21.25 3.90 -12.59
C ALA A 259 -21.05 3.11 -13.90
N GLY A 260 -19.96 3.41 -14.63
CA GLY A 260 -19.60 2.66 -15.83
C GLY A 260 -19.25 1.20 -15.53
N THR A 261 -18.56 0.94 -14.42
CA THR A 261 -18.15 -0.42 -14.03
C THR A 261 -19.35 -1.28 -13.65
N VAL A 262 -20.24 -0.74 -12.81
CA VAL A 262 -21.49 -1.42 -12.42
C VAL A 262 -22.32 -1.73 -13.66
N LYS A 263 -22.53 -0.73 -14.53
CA LYS A 263 -23.28 -0.91 -15.77
C LYS A 263 -22.68 -1.99 -16.66
N LEU A 264 -21.36 -1.98 -16.87
CA LEU A 264 -20.67 -2.96 -17.69
C LEU A 264 -20.83 -4.39 -17.15
N LEU A 265 -20.77 -4.57 -15.82
CA LEU A 265 -20.99 -5.88 -15.21
C LEU A 265 -22.45 -6.33 -15.34
N GLU A 266 -23.42 -5.45 -15.08
CA GLU A 266 -24.84 -5.79 -15.11
C GLU A 266 -25.36 -6.05 -16.54
N ASP A 267 -24.92 -5.25 -17.52
CA ASP A 267 -25.28 -5.43 -18.93
C ASP A 267 -24.84 -6.80 -19.50
N HIS A 268 -23.82 -7.41 -18.88
CA HIS A 268 -23.22 -8.68 -19.30
C HIS A 268 -23.43 -9.82 -18.30
N ASP A 269 -24.37 -9.69 -17.36
CA ASP A 269 -24.66 -10.70 -16.32
C ASP A 269 -23.39 -11.18 -15.59
N TYR A 270 -22.55 -10.22 -15.21
CA TYR A 270 -21.26 -10.42 -14.53
C TYR A 270 -20.33 -11.40 -15.27
N PHE A 271 -20.48 -11.54 -16.59
CA PHE A 271 -19.72 -12.47 -17.43
C PHE A 271 -19.77 -13.92 -16.90
N GLY A 272 -20.89 -14.31 -16.28
CA GLY A 272 -21.12 -15.63 -15.71
C GLY A 272 -20.57 -15.83 -14.28
N MET A 273 -19.94 -14.82 -13.67
CA MET A 273 -19.59 -14.87 -12.25
C MET A 273 -20.81 -14.59 -11.39
N ASP A 274 -20.98 -15.33 -10.31
CA ASP A 274 -22.05 -15.04 -9.35
C ASP A 274 -21.86 -13.63 -8.76
N LYS A 275 -22.89 -12.80 -8.83
CA LYS A 275 -22.89 -11.42 -8.29
C LYS A 275 -22.41 -11.37 -6.84
N ALA A 276 -22.69 -12.40 -6.02
CA ALA A 276 -22.23 -12.47 -4.64
C ALA A 276 -20.71 -12.67 -4.49
N GLN A 277 -20.00 -13.11 -5.54
CA GLN A 277 -18.54 -13.19 -5.57
C GLN A 277 -17.88 -11.83 -5.83
N VAL A 278 -18.62 -10.86 -6.36
CA VAL A 278 -18.10 -9.55 -6.75
C VAL A 278 -18.43 -8.52 -5.68
N THR A 279 -17.39 -7.90 -5.12
CA THR A 279 -17.50 -6.76 -4.22
C THR A 279 -16.94 -5.52 -4.90
N ILE A 280 -17.71 -4.44 -5.01
CA ILE A 280 -17.22 -3.16 -5.52
C ILE A 280 -16.96 -2.26 -4.33
N VAL A 281 -15.72 -1.77 -4.21
CA VAL A 281 -15.33 -0.76 -3.23
C VAL A 281 -15.03 0.54 -3.98
N ILE A 282 -15.57 1.65 -3.49
CA ILE A 282 -15.43 2.95 -4.17
C ILE A 282 -14.41 3.76 -3.38
N GLN A 283 -13.35 4.21 -4.05
CA GLN A 283 -12.47 5.25 -3.54
C GLN A 283 -13.33 6.49 -3.26
N GLY A 284 -13.25 7.03 -2.04
CA GLY A 284 -14.10 8.13 -1.58
C GLY A 284 -13.93 9.42 -2.39
N ASP A 285 -14.46 10.53 -1.88
CA ASP A 285 -14.42 11.87 -2.53
C ASP A 285 -12.99 12.39 -2.82
N GLY A 286 -11.96 11.63 -2.43
CA GLY A 286 -10.55 11.98 -2.49
C GLY A 286 -10.09 12.68 -1.21
N VAL A 287 -8.87 13.20 -1.25
CA VAL A 287 -8.31 14.03 -0.17
C VAL A 287 -8.33 15.51 -0.58
N PRO A 288 -8.37 16.44 0.39
CA PRO A 288 -8.35 17.87 0.08
C PRO A 288 -7.13 18.27 -0.76
N ALA A 289 -7.35 19.01 -1.83
CA ALA A 289 -6.25 19.65 -2.55
C ALA A 289 -5.70 20.82 -1.72
N LEU A 290 -4.40 21.09 -1.83
CA LEU A 290 -3.69 22.07 -1.00
C LEU A 290 -3.06 23.15 -1.86
N THR A 291 -3.23 24.43 -1.51
CA THR A 291 -2.78 25.57 -2.33
C THR A 291 -1.35 26.01 -2.06
N ASP A 292 -0.81 25.71 -0.88
CA ASP A 292 0.48 26.22 -0.41
C ASP A 292 1.16 25.26 0.60
N ASN A 293 2.34 25.68 1.09
CA ASN A 293 3.12 24.94 2.08
C ASN A 293 2.51 24.96 3.49
N ASP A 294 1.54 25.85 3.77
CA ASP A 294 0.81 25.89 5.04
C ASP A 294 -0.40 24.94 5.03
N ALA A 295 -0.53 24.13 3.97
CA ALA A 295 -1.61 23.18 3.75
C ALA A 295 -2.99 23.86 3.82
N SER A 296 -3.12 25.06 3.25
CA SER A 296 -4.43 25.67 3.04
C SER A 296 -5.23 24.84 2.04
N ILE A 297 -6.44 24.43 2.44
CA ILE A 297 -7.34 23.62 1.60
C ILE A 297 -7.83 24.47 0.42
N ALA A 298 -7.76 23.91 -0.78
CA ALA A 298 -8.24 24.55 -2.00
C ALA A 298 -9.76 24.46 -2.11
N LEU A 299 -10.39 25.57 -2.50
CA LEU A 299 -11.78 25.59 -2.99
C LEU A 299 -11.79 25.37 -4.52
N ASP A 300 -12.92 24.93 -5.05
CA ASP A 300 -13.15 24.84 -6.49
C ASP A 300 -13.11 26.25 -7.10
N PRO A 301 -12.28 26.51 -8.13
CA PRO A 301 -12.18 27.84 -8.74
C PRO A 301 -13.49 28.37 -9.32
N SER A 302 -14.44 27.49 -9.64
CA SER A 302 -15.76 27.83 -10.16
C SER A 302 -16.85 27.88 -9.09
N ASN A 303 -16.57 27.42 -7.87
CA ASN A 303 -17.53 27.36 -6.78
C ASN A 303 -16.86 27.48 -5.39
N ALA A 304 -16.95 28.67 -4.80
CA ALA A 304 -16.39 28.95 -3.47
C ALA A 304 -17.05 28.18 -2.31
N PHE A 305 -18.14 27.45 -2.56
CA PHE A 305 -18.82 26.59 -1.59
C PHE A 305 -18.55 25.11 -1.83
N LYS A 306 -17.47 24.78 -2.55
CA LYS A 306 -17.06 23.41 -2.81
C LYS A 306 -15.56 23.28 -2.56
N MET A 307 -15.17 22.34 -1.71
CA MET A 307 -13.77 21.98 -1.53
C MET A 307 -13.28 21.21 -2.76
N SER A 308 -12.10 21.61 -3.26
CA SER A 308 -11.41 20.85 -4.30
C SER A 308 -10.76 19.62 -3.69
N THR A 309 -11.08 18.45 -4.23
CA THR A 309 -10.48 17.18 -3.83
C THR A 309 -9.72 16.56 -5.00
N LYS A 310 -8.78 15.67 -4.67
CA LYS A 310 -8.01 14.90 -5.67
C LYS A 310 -7.92 13.44 -5.21
N PRO A 311 -7.77 12.49 -6.16
CA PRO A 311 -7.52 11.10 -5.81
C PRO A 311 -6.28 10.99 -4.90
N HIS A 312 -6.45 10.28 -3.79
CA HIS A 312 -5.40 10.00 -2.81
C HIS A 312 -4.39 8.97 -3.34
N GLY A 313 -4.76 8.20 -4.37
CA GLY A 313 -3.90 7.19 -4.96
C GLY A 313 -4.45 5.79 -4.70
N HIS A 314 -3.81 4.79 -5.30
CA HIS A 314 -4.32 3.41 -5.23
C HIS A 314 -4.03 2.72 -3.88
N GLY A 315 -3.28 3.34 -2.96
CA GLY A 315 -3.06 2.81 -1.61
C GLY A 315 -4.34 2.73 -0.76
N ASP A 316 -5.38 3.51 -1.10
CA ASP A 316 -6.70 3.48 -0.44
C ASP A 316 -7.34 2.09 -0.42
N ILE A 317 -6.94 1.20 -1.34
CA ILE A 317 -7.46 -0.16 -1.38
C ILE A 317 -7.28 -0.89 -0.05
N HIS A 318 -6.19 -0.65 0.68
CA HIS A 318 -5.95 -1.30 1.97
C HIS A 318 -6.97 -0.87 3.02
N ALA A 319 -7.24 0.44 3.13
CA ALA A 319 -8.25 1.01 4.02
C ALA A 319 -9.67 0.57 3.63
N LEU A 320 -9.97 0.48 2.33
CA LEU A 320 -11.27 0.00 1.83
C LEU A 320 -11.50 -1.48 2.16
N LEU A 321 -10.49 -2.33 1.95
CA LEU A 321 -10.57 -3.76 2.29
C LEU A 321 -10.72 -4.00 3.80
N TYR A 322 -10.16 -3.11 4.64
CA TYR A 322 -10.33 -3.12 6.09
C TYR A 322 -11.71 -2.64 6.52
N SER A 323 -12.06 -1.39 6.20
CA SER A 323 -13.28 -0.72 6.66
C SER A 323 -14.55 -1.42 6.20
N GLN A 324 -14.56 -1.97 4.98
CA GLN A 324 -15.67 -2.76 4.44
C GLN A 324 -15.58 -4.26 4.78
N LYS A 325 -14.61 -4.67 5.60
CA LYS A 325 -14.39 -6.04 6.09
C LYS A 325 -14.15 -7.08 4.98
N VAL A 326 -13.86 -6.66 3.75
CA VAL A 326 -13.66 -7.56 2.59
C VAL A 326 -12.59 -8.60 2.87
N ALA A 327 -11.39 -8.17 3.27
CA ALA A 327 -10.27 -9.07 3.52
C ALA A 327 -10.55 -10.03 4.69
N LYS A 328 -11.23 -9.54 5.74
CA LYS A 328 -11.61 -10.33 6.91
C LYS A 328 -12.66 -11.40 6.56
N THR A 329 -13.67 -11.04 5.77
CA THR A 329 -14.69 -11.98 5.27
C THR A 329 -14.07 -13.04 4.37
N TRP A 330 -13.14 -12.68 3.49
CA TRP A 330 -12.42 -13.66 2.66
C TRP A 330 -11.65 -14.67 3.50
N LEU A 331 -10.92 -14.20 4.52
CA LEU A 331 -10.18 -15.06 5.42
C LEU A 331 -11.11 -16.04 6.15
N GLN A 332 -12.25 -15.56 6.66
CA GLN A 332 -13.27 -16.39 7.31
C GLN A 332 -13.89 -17.44 6.37
N ASN A 333 -13.97 -17.13 5.07
CA ASN A 333 -14.53 -18.00 4.05
C ASN A 333 -13.50 -18.98 3.43
N GLY A 334 -12.28 -19.06 3.99
CA GLY A 334 -11.27 -20.04 3.56
C GLY A 334 -10.37 -19.60 2.41
N ILE A 335 -10.39 -18.32 2.04
CA ILE A 335 -9.39 -17.73 1.15
C ILE A 335 -8.06 -17.62 1.90
N GLN A 336 -6.96 -17.95 1.23
CA GLN A 336 -5.62 -17.95 1.82
C GLN A 336 -4.68 -16.91 1.25
N TRP A 337 -4.96 -16.43 0.03
CA TRP A 337 -4.12 -15.51 -0.71
C TRP A 337 -4.94 -14.38 -1.29
N ALA A 338 -4.43 -13.16 -1.26
CA ALA A 338 -5.00 -12.04 -2.02
C ALA A 338 -4.06 -11.66 -3.16
N VAL A 339 -4.61 -11.50 -4.36
CA VAL A 339 -3.89 -11.19 -5.60
C VAL A 339 -4.35 -9.83 -6.08
N PHE A 340 -3.50 -8.82 -5.96
CA PHE A 340 -3.76 -7.46 -6.41
C PHE A 340 -3.20 -7.28 -7.81
N PHE A 341 -3.97 -6.69 -8.72
CA PHE A 341 -3.59 -6.48 -10.11
C PHE A 341 -4.22 -5.21 -10.68
N GLN A 342 -3.65 -4.75 -11.79
CA GLN A 342 -4.01 -3.47 -12.43
C GLN A 342 -4.98 -3.68 -13.61
N ASP A 343 -5.64 -2.59 -13.99
CA ASP A 343 -6.74 -2.50 -14.96
C ASP A 343 -6.51 -3.14 -16.34
N THR A 344 -5.27 -3.14 -16.86
CA THR A 344 -4.99 -3.39 -18.29
C THR A 344 -3.80 -4.31 -18.56
N ASN A 345 -3.41 -5.15 -17.59
CA ASN A 345 -2.42 -6.21 -17.81
C ASN A 345 -3.11 -7.57 -18.03
N GLY A 346 -3.29 -8.00 -19.28
CA GLY A 346 -3.96 -9.26 -19.64
C GLY A 346 -3.13 -10.52 -19.35
N LEU A 347 -1.85 -10.37 -18.98
CA LEU A 347 -0.96 -11.51 -18.72
C LEU A 347 -0.80 -11.80 -17.22
N CYS A 348 -1.39 -10.99 -16.33
CA CYS A 348 -1.14 -11.05 -14.89
C CYS A 348 -1.36 -12.44 -14.27
N PHE A 349 -2.36 -13.22 -14.72
CA PHE A 349 -2.65 -14.52 -14.12
C PHE A 349 -1.83 -15.68 -14.68
N HIS A 350 -1.11 -15.49 -15.79
CA HIS A 350 -0.29 -16.55 -16.40
C HIS A 350 0.82 -17.02 -15.46
N THR A 351 1.34 -16.11 -14.64
CA THR A 351 2.47 -16.38 -13.75
C THR A 351 2.07 -16.44 -12.28
N LEU A 352 0.75 -16.41 -12.00
CA LEU A 352 0.21 -16.48 -10.66
C LEU A 352 0.62 -17.78 -9.93
N PRO A 353 0.59 -18.98 -10.53
CA PRO A 353 0.99 -20.19 -9.82
C PRO A 353 2.48 -20.18 -9.47
N LEU A 354 3.37 -19.72 -10.37
CA LEU A 354 4.80 -19.55 -10.06
C LEU A 354 4.99 -18.66 -8.83
N ALA A 355 4.34 -17.50 -8.83
CA ALA A 355 4.50 -16.51 -7.78
C ALA A 355 3.95 -16.97 -6.43
N LEU A 356 2.82 -17.69 -6.41
CA LEU A 356 2.33 -18.38 -5.21
C LEU A 356 3.30 -19.46 -4.72
N GLY A 357 3.98 -20.15 -5.65
CA GLY A 357 5.01 -21.13 -5.35
C GLY A 357 6.20 -20.49 -4.62
N VAL A 358 6.72 -19.38 -5.13
CA VAL A 358 7.78 -18.58 -4.47
C VAL A 358 7.30 -18.09 -3.11
N SER A 359 6.12 -17.48 -3.03
CA SER A 359 5.55 -16.98 -1.77
C SER A 359 5.44 -18.08 -0.72
N SER A 360 5.01 -19.27 -1.11
CA SER A 360 4.86 -20.43 -0.21
C SER A 360 6.22 -20.97 0.24
N LYS A 361 7.18 -21.11 -0.70
CA LYS A 361 8.53 -21.63 -0.42
C LYS A 361 9.32 -20.73 0.51
N LEU A 362 9.18 -19.41 0.35
CA LEU A 362 9.90 -18.40 1.13
C LEU A 362 9.12 -17.88 2.35
N GLY A 363 7.85 -18.29 2.52
CA GLY A 363 7.01 -17.84 3.63
C GLY A 363 6.72 -16.33 3.60
N LEU A 364 6.53 -15.77 2.40
CA LEU A 364 6.32 -14.33 2.20
C LEU A 364 4.94 -13.89 2.68
N ILE A 365 4.89 -12.75 3.37
CA ILE A 365 3.66 -12.00 3.63
C ILE A 365 3.24 -11.27 2.37
N MET A 366 4.20 -10.66 1.65
CA MET A 366 3.98 -9.96 0.39
C MET A 366 5.04 -10.35 -0.63
N ASN A 367 4.60 -10.60 -1.86
CA ASN A 367 5.45 -10.91 -3.00
C ASN A 367 5.09 -9.98 -4.17
N SER A 368 6.04 -9.15 -4.57
CA SER A 368 5.89 -8.26 -5.73
C SER A 368 6.29 -8.99 -7.00
N MET A 369 5.40 -9.02 -7.98
CA MET A 369 5.76 -9.46 -9.33
C MET A 369 6.66 -8.42 -9.98
N ALA A 370 7.71 -8.92 -10.62
CA ALA A 370 8.68 -8.08 -11.29
C ALA A 370 9.11 -8.66 -12.64
N VAL A 371 9.75 -7.81 -13.44
CA VAL A 371 10.35 -8.16 -14.72
C VAL A 371 11.76 -7.57 -14.81
N PRO A 372 12.63 -8.12 -15.67
CA PRO A 372 13.87 -7.46 -16.03
C PRO A 372 13.60 -6.02 -16.52
N ARG A 373 14.38 -5.07 -16.01
CA ARG A 373 14.35 -3.66 -16.46
C ARG A 373 15.76 -3.19 -16.79
N LYS A 374 15.85 -2.16 -17.63
CA LYS A 374 17.09 -1.41 -17.81
C LYS A 374 17.21 -0.37 -16.69
N ALA A 375 18.44 -0.08 -16.29
CA ALA A 375 18.72 1.04 -15.41
C ALA A 375 18.15 2.34 -16.00
N LYS A 376 17.60 3.20 -15.15
CA LYS A 376 16.93 4.47 -15.49
C LYS A 376 15.66 4.34 -16.33
N GLN A 377 15.18 3.12 -16.59
CA GLN A 377 13.85 2.91 -17.14
C GLN A 377 12.80 3.45 -16.17
N ALA A 378 11.73 4.06 -16.70
CA ALA A 378 10.64 4.65 -15.92
C ALA A 378 9.72 3.59 -15.28
N VAL A 379 10.31 2.69 -14.51
CA VAL A 379 9.70 1.59 -13.75
C VAL A 379 10.45 1.48 -12.43
N GLY A 380 9.72 1.48 -11.31
CA GLY A 380 10.31 1.32 -9.98
C GLY A 380 11.04 0.00 -9.81
N GLY A 381 12.13 -0.01 -9.05
CA GLY A 381 12.90 -1.20 -8.72
C GLY A 381 12.48 -1.78 -7.38
N ILE A 382 12.42 -3.11 -7.25
CA ILE A 382 12.30 -3.74 -5.93
C ILE A 382 13.68 -3.74 -5.27
N VAL A 383 13.79 -3.13 -4.09
CA VAL A 383 15.05 -2.93 -3.36
C VAL A 383 14.89 -3.38 -1.92
N LYS A 384 15.87 -4.12 -1.40
CA LYS A 384 16.02 -4.33 0.04
C LYS A 384 16.81 -3.17 0.62
N LEU A 385 16.25 -2.53 1.64
CA LEU A 385 16.86 -1.43 2.37
C LEU A 385 17.16 -1.90 3.79
N GLU A 386 18.37 -1.61 4.28
CA GLU A 386 18.75 -1.74 5.69
C GLU A 386 19.11 -0.36 6.24
N HIS A 387 18.48 0.07 7.33
CA HIS A 387 18.80 1.32 7.97
C HIS A 387 20.13 1.22 8.73
N VAL A 388 21.05 2.16 8.49
CA VAL A 388 22.44 2.04 8.92
C VAL A 388 22.61 1.98 10.44
N GLU A 389 21.78 2.71 11.19
CA GLU A 389 21.83 2.80 12.66
C GLU A 389 20.94 1.75 13.34
N THR A 390 19.66 1.71 12.97
CA THR A 390 18.65 0.89 13.66
C THR A 390 18.68 -0.58 13.24
N LYS A 391 19.36 -0.90 12.13
CA LYS A 391 19.34 -2.23 11.50
C LYS A 391 17.97 -2.73 11.11
N GLU A 392 17.01 -1.80 10.99
CA GLU A 392 15.70 -2.09 10.43
C GLU A 392 15.84 -2.46 8.96
N GLU A 393 15.15 -3.51 8.53
CA GLU A 393 15.15 -3.96 7.14
C GLU A 393 13.75 -3.83 6.54
N LYS A 394 13.67 -3.46 5.26
CA LYS A 394 12.43 -3.53 4.47
C LYS A 394 12.72 -3.78 3.01
N THR A 395 11.87 -4.56 2.35
CA THR A 395 11.89 -4.74 0.88
C THR A 395 10.75 -3.94 0.28
N ILE A 396 11.05 -2.88 -0.47
CA ILE A 396 10.04 -1.98 -1.04
C ILE A 396 10.27 -1.74 -2.53
N ASN A 397 9.25 -1.21 -3.20
CA ASN A 397 9.42 -0.55 -4.48
C ASN A 397 10.06 0.83 -4.24
N VAL A 398 11.18 1.10 -4.92
CA VAL A 398 11.77 2.44 -4.98
C VAL A 398 11.52 2.98 -6.38
N GLU A 399 10.83 4.13 -6.46
CA GLU A 399 10.50 4.75 -7.73
C GLU A 399 11.75 5.11 -8.53
N TYR A 400 11.67 5.05 -9.86
CA TYR A 400 12.82 5.24 -10.75
C TYR A 400 13.53 6.59 -10.55
N ASN A 401 12.78 7.63 -10.17
CA ASN A 401 13.29 8.97 -9.89
C ASN A 401 13.95 9.10 -8.50
N GLN A 402 13.76 8.11 -7.62
CA GLN A 402 14.36 8.03 -6.29
C GLN A 402 15.52 7.04 -6.24
N LEU A 403 15.50 6.00 -7.08
CA LEU A 403 16.48 4.92 -7.06
C LEU A 403 17.91 5.40 -7.36
N ASP A 404 18.11 6.21 -8.40
CA ASP A 404 19.44 6.73 -8.74
C ASP A 404 20.01 7.65 -7.65
N PRO A 405 19.27 8.65 -7.12
CA PRO A 405 19.71 9.42 -5.95
C PRO A 405 20.01 8.57 -4.71
N LEU A 406 19.17 7.58 -4.41
CA LEU A 406 19.38 6.65 -3.29
C LEU A 406 20.72 5.92 -3.44
N LEU A 407 20.97 5.29 -4.59
CA LEU A 407 22.19 4.54 -4.85
C LEU A 407 23.43 5.43 -4.73
N ARG A 408 23.40 6.63 -5.31
CA ARG A 408 24.51 7.60 -5.18
C ARG A 408 24.79 7.95 -3.72
N SER A 409 23.73 8.24 -2.95
CA SER A 409 23.86 8.58 -1.53
C SER A 409 24.39 7.43 -0.67
N ALA A 410 24.15 6.19 -1.08
CA ALA A 410 24.61 4.99 -0.38
C ALA A 410 25.99 4.48 -0.83
N GLY A 411 26.74 5.27 -1.59
CA GLY A 411 28.12 4.95 -1.99
C GLY A 411 28.27 4.19 -3.31
N TYR A 412 27.23 4.16 -4.15
CA TYR A 412 27.30 3.68 -5.53
C TYR A 412 27.48 4.87 -6.49
N PRO A 413 28.72 5.27 -6.84
CA PRO A 413 28.99 6.55 -7.52
C PRO A 413 28.32 6.66 -8.89
N ASP A 414 28.12 5.54 -9.58
CA ASP A 414 27.48 5.52 -10.89
C ASP A 414 25.94 5.52 -10.83
N GLY A 415 25.37 5.33 -9.63
CA GLY A 415 23.93 5.33 -9.38
C GLY A 415 23.25 4.07 -9.92
N ASP A 416 22.08 4.24 -10.55
CA ASP A 416 21.36 3.13 -11.18
C ASP A 416 22.01 2.80 -12.53
N VAL A 417 22.73 1.68 -12.57
CA VAL A 417 23.44 1.17 -13.75
C VAL A 417 23.09 -0.30 -14.02
N ASN A 418 23.27 -0.70 -15.27
CA ASN A 418 23.10 -2.10 -15.65
C ASN A 418 24.28 -2.94 -15.14
N ASP A 419 23.97 -4.14 -14.69
CA ASP A 419 24.95 -5.20 -14.46
C ASP A 419 25.65 -5.53 -15.80
N PRO A 420 27.00 -5.52 -15.88
CA PRO A 420 27.71 -5.74 -17.13
C PRO A 420 27.53 -7.13 -17.75
N ALA A 421 27.25 -8.17 -16.95
CA ALA A 421 27.11 -9.54 -17.43
C ALA A 421 25.74 -9.78 -18.06
N THR A 422 24.68 -9.20 -17.48
CA THR A 422 23.30 -9.37 -17.95
C THR A 422 22.83 -8.23 -18.86
N GLY A 423 23.49 -7.07 -18.79
CA GLY A 423 23.08 -5.84 -19.45
C GLY A 423 21.77 -5.26 -18.89
N LEU A 424 21.28 -5.72 -17.74
CA LEU A 424 20.02 -5.33 -17.10
C LEU A 424 20.30 -4.73 -15.72
N SER A 425 19.35 -3.98 -15.15
CA SER A 425 19.51 -3.52 -13.77
C SER A 425 19.45 -4.70 -12.80
N PRO A 426 20.29 -4.74 -11.75
CA PRO A 426 20.20 -5.76 -10.71
C PRO A 426 18.91 -5.65 -9.87
N TYR A 427 18.25 -4.48 -9.91
CA TYR A 427 16.97 -4.25 -9.23
C TYR A 427 15.81 -4.52 -10.19
N PRO A 428 15.01 -5.60 -9.97
CA PRO A 428 13.97 -6.00 -10.89
C PRO A 428 12.81 -4.99 -10.88
N GLY A 429 12.21 -4.77 -12.04
CA GLY A 429 11.17 -3.77 -12.25
C GLY A 429 9.81 -4.23 -11.76
N ASN A 430 9.23 -3.50 -10.82
CA ASN A 430 7.90 -3.78 -10.28
C ASN A 430 6.81 -3.58 -11.34
N ILE A 431 5.94 -4.57 -11.54
CA ILE A 431 4.79 -4.46 -12.44
C ILE A 431 3.46 -4.24 -11.69
N ASN A 432 3.54 -4.01 -10.39
CA ASN A 432 2.42 -3.71 -9.49
C ASN A 432 1.31 -4.79 -9.49
N GLN A 433 1.71 -6.04 -9.68
CA GLN A 433 0.92 -7.20 -9.31
C GLN A 433 1.49 -7.76 -7.99
N LEU A 434 0.67 -7.78 -6.95
CA LEU A 434 1.11 -8.04 -5.58
C LEU A 434 0.36 -9.24 -5.01
N ILE A 435 1.07 -10.17 -4.40
CA ILE A 435 0.50 -11.38 -3.81
C ILE A 435 0.72 -11.35 -2.32
N PHE A 436 -0.37 -11.48 -1.56
CA PHE A 436 -0.35 -11.44 -0.11
C PHE A 436 -0.79 -12.78 0.48
N LYS A 437 -0.10 -13.26 1.51
CA LYS A 437 -0.67 -14.29 2.39
C LYS A 437 -1.76 -13.60 3.22
N LEU A 438 -3.01 -14.07 3.08
CA LEU A 438 -4.18 -13.29 3.53
C LEU A 438 -4.24 -13.12 5.04
N GLU A 439 -3.90 -14.16 5.82
CA GLU A 439 -3.94 -14.11 7.28
C GLU A 439 -3.03 -13.00 7.88
N PRO A 440 -1.70 -12.98 7.64
CA PRO A 440 -0.86 -11.89 8.12
C PRO A 440 -1.23 -10.55 7.49
N TYR A 441 -1.70 -10.52 6.25
CA TYR A 441 -2.21 -9.28 5.63
C TYR A 441 -3.38 -8.69 6.42
N VAL A 442 -4.37 -9.50 6.82
CA VAL A 442 -5.50 -9.06 7.65
C VAL A 442 -5.03 -8.58 9.02
N GLN A 443 -4.06 -9.25 9.65
CA GLN A 443 -3.48 -8.80 10.93
C GLN A 443 -2.81 -7.43 10.82
N VAL A 444 -2.12 -7.16 9.71
CA VAL A 444 -1.54 -5.84 9.43
C VAL A 444 -2.64 -4.81 9.24
N LEU A 445 -3.69 -5.12 8.46
CA LEU A 445 -4.82 -4.22 8.27
C LEU A 445 -5.54 -3.90 9.58
N GLU A 446 -5.75 -4.87 10.46
CA GLU A 446 -6.37 -4.64 11.78
C GLU A 446 -5.49 -3.73 12.66
N ARG A 447 -4.17 -3.81 12.51
CA ARG A 447 -3.21 -2.98 13.25
C ARG A 447 -3.08 -1.57 12.71
N THR A 448 -3.23 -1.37 11.40
CA THR A 448 -3.02 -0.07 10.73
C THR A 448 -4.32 0.59 10.29
N GLU A 449 -5.46 -0.08 10.46
CA GLU A 449 -6.74 0.29 9.86
C GLU A 449 -6.67 0.43 8.32
N GLY A 450 -5.70 -0.24 7.71
CA GLY A 450 -5.38 -0.14 6.29
C GLY A 450 -4.74 1.20 5.86
N ALA A 451 -4.36 2.07 6.81
CA ALA A 451 -3.60 3.28 6.50
C ALA A 451 -2.20 2.93 5.98
N MET A 452 -1.82 3.52 4.86
CA MET A 452 -0.49 3.41 4.26
C MET A 452 0.26 4.74 4.41
N PRO A 453 1.61 4.74 4.42
CA PRO A 453 2.36 5.98 4.42
C PRO A 453 2.04 6.85 3.21
N GLU A 454 2.02 8.14 3.47
CA GLU A 454 1.75 9.16 2.46
C GLU A 454 3.01 9.89 2.05
N PHE A 455 2.99 10.43 0.83
CA PHE A 455 3.99 11.34 0.31
C PHE A 455 3.31 12.51 -0.39
N VAL A 456 4.10 13.53 -0.74
CA VAL A 456 3.62 14.70 -1.49
C VAL A 456 4.60 15.05 -2.60
N ASN A 457 4.09 15.46 -3.76
CA ASN A 457 4.89 15.85 -4.92
C ASN A 457 4.43 17.20 -5.50
N PRO A 458 4.60 18.30 -4.75
CA PRO A 458 4.16 19.62 -5.17
C PRO A 458 4.93 20.06 -6.43
N LYS A 459 4.21 20.69 -7.37
CA LYS A 459 4.82 21.30 -8.55
C LYS A 459 4.96 22.79 -8.30
N TYR A 460 6.19 23.26 -8.07
CA TYR A 460 6.47 24.67 -7.80
C TYR A 460 6.61 25.50 -9.08
N LYS A 461 6.29 26.81 -8.98
CA LYS A 461 6.46 27.78 -10.08
C LYS A 461 7.93 27.96 -10.45
N ASP A 462 8.78 28.01 -9.44
CA ASP A 462 10.22 28.21 -9.52
C ASP A 462 10.94 27.47 -8.38
N ASP A 463 12.27 27.58 -8.34
CA ASP A 463 13.15 26.88 -7.40
C ASP A 463 13.09 27.43 -5.96
N THR A 464 12.39 28.55 -5.71
CA THR A 464 12.20 29.05 -4.34
C THR A 464 11.27 28.16 -3.50
N LYS A 465 10.51 27.29 -4.18
CA LYS A 465 9.54 26.37 -3.58
C LYS A 465 8.52 27.04 -2.66
N THR A 466 8.10 28.26 -3.00
CA THR A 466 7.13 29.05 -2.23
C THR A 466 5.71 28.94 -2.79
N VAL A 467 5.56 28.95 -4.12
CA VAL A 467 4.26 28.98 -4.80
C VAL A 467 4.07 27.74 -5.67
N PHE A 468 2.92 27.07 -5.55
CA PHE A 468 2.56 25.95 -6.40
C PHE A 468 2.07 26.42 -7.79
N LYS A 469 2.38 25.64 -8.84
CA LYS A 469 1.81 25.78 -10.20
C LYS A 469 0.34 25.38 -10.26
N LYS A 470 -0.03 24.41 -9.44
CA LYS A 470 -1.40 23.90 -9.25
C LYS A 470 -1.52 23.33 -7.84
N PRO A 471 -2.72 23.30 -7.24
CA PRO A 471 -2.91 22.67 -5.94
C PRO A 471 -2.36 21.24 -5.91
N THR A 472 -1.72 20.85 -4.82
CA THR A 472 -1.18 19.49 -4.60
C THR A 472 -2.13 18.67 -3.72
N ARG A 473 -1.78 17.44 -3.39
CA ARG A 473 -2.46 16.60 -2.38
C ARG A 473 -1.48 15.56 -1.84
N LEU A 474 -1.80 14.96 -0.70
CA LEU A 474 -1.10 13.74 -0.27
C LEU A 474 -1.46 12.57 -1.16
N GLU A 475 -0.50 11.66 -1.32
CA GLU A 475 -0.63 10.47 -2.14
C GLU A 475 -0.20 9.24 -1.35
N CYS A 476 -0.85 8.10 -1.59
CA CYS A 476 -0.43 6.81 -1.05
C CYS A 476 -0.41 5.73 -2.15
N MET A 477 0.49 4.75 -1.98
CA MET A 477 0.73 3.68 -2.95
C MET A 477 0.44 2.31 -2.35
N MET A 478 -0.11 1.38 -3.15
CA MET A 478 -0.48 0.04 -2.67
C MET A 478 0.75 -0.86 -2.50
N GLN A 479 1.78 -0.61 -3.32
CA GLN A 479 3.06 -1.30 -3.21
C GLN A 479 3.89 -0.88 -1.99
N ASP A 480 3.48 0.16 -1.26
CA ASP A 480 4.17 0.63 -0.05
C ASP A 480 3.80 -0.19 1.19
N PHE A 481 2.89 -1.17 1.09
CA PHE A 481 2.53 -2.06 2.20
C PHE A 481 3.72 -2.62 3.02
N PRO A 482 4.89 -2.98 2.46
CA PRO A 482 6.00 -3.47 3.28
C PRO A 482 6.52 -2.47 4.32
N THR A 483 6.25 -1.17 4.14
CA THR A 483 6.66 -0.11 5.08
C THR A 483 5.90 -0.15 6.41
N VAL A 484 4.76 -0.85 6.50
CA VAL A 484 3.98 -0.99 7.74
C VAL A 484 4.16 -2.34 8.42
N LEU A 485 5.03 -3.19 7.87
CA LEU A 485 5.46 -4.45 8.49
C LEU A 485 6.44 -4.16 9.63
N LYS A 486 6.36 -4.93 10.71
CA LYS A 486 7.19 -4.72 11.90
C LYS A 486 8.04 -5.95 12.24
N GLY A 487 9.26 -5.71 12.73
CA GLY A 487 10.16 -6.78 13.18
C GLY A 487 10.41 -7.82 12.09
N ASP A 488 10.22 -9.11 12.42
CA ASP A 488 10.45 -10.20 11.46
C ASP A 488 9.44 -10.26 10.31
N GLU A 489 8.30 -9.55 10.39
CA GLU A 489 7.38 -9.43 9.25
C GLU A 489 8.05 -8.70 8.07
N ALA A 490 8.87 -7.67 8.35
CA ALA A 490 9.48 -6.84 7.31
C ALA A 490 10.47 -7.61 6.43
N LYS A 491 11.03 -8.72 6.95
CA LYS A 491 11.89 -9.66 6.22
C LYS A 491 11.10 -10.62 5.31
N LYS A 492 9.77 -10.64 5.41
CA LYS A 492 8.86 -11.51 4.63
C LYS A 492 8.22 -10.78 3.45
N ALA A 493 8.81 -9.67 3.02
CA ALA A 493 8.52 -9.04 1.73
C ALA A 493 9.62 -9.42 0.72
N GLY A 494 9.21 -9.89 -0.46
CA GLY A 494 10.12 -10.35 -1.51
C GLY A 494 9.57 -10.12 -2.91
N PHE A 495 10.19 -10.74 -3.91
CA PHE A 495 9.74 -10.64 -5.29
C PHE A 495 9.83 -11.97 -6.05
N THR A 496 9.06 -12.05 -7.13
CA THR A 496 9.17 -13.07 -8.18
C THR A 496 9.39 -12.37 -9.50
N SER A 497 10.50 -12.68 -10.16
CA SER A 497 10.84 -12.10 -11.46
C SER A 497 10.77 -13.16 -12.56
N ILE A 498 10.24 -12.78 -13.71
CA ILE A 498 10.19 -13.65 -14.89
C ILE A 498 11.10 -13.04 -15.94
N GLY A 499 12.13 -13.79 -16.32
CA GLY A 499 13.05 -13.45 -17.39
C GLY A 499 12.30 -13.22 -18.70
N ALA A 500 12.83 -12.30 -19.50
CA ALA A 500 12.38 -12.07 -20.86
C ALA A 500 12.70 -13.25 -21.79
#